data_AF-A0A448NUZ9-F1
#
_entry.id   AF-A0A448NUZ9-F1
#
_cell.length_a   1.000
_cell.length_b   1.000
_cell.length_c   1.000
_cell.angle_alpha   90.00
_cell.angle_beta   90.00
_cell.angle_gamma   90.00
#
_symmetry.space_group_name_H-M   'P 1'
#
loop_
_entity.id
_entity.type
_entity.pdbx_description
1 polymer ?
#
loop_
_entity_poly.entity_id
_entity_poly.type
_entity_poly.pdbx_seq_one_letter_code
_entity_poly.pdbx_strand_id
1 'polypeptide(L)'
;MTNDLSYQVYSPTSVLGIFSNALKLPATINLIYLKGRYSYGGGKAYSNYYFDLLYSEGGSISIAVKMSATLRSKINNGDVYTLRGFIEKKVRNSSIELVFVVDEIVSQDEKQISEEDLQRFDLIRSKLEKGSRDLETFIREKKLKNESIRVANIFGNSAIVQRDFLEGLDVSQNQFEITDFTCNITSSTSILDKIREISLLDFHIVGIVRGGGDQQSFDAFNDVILAEYFIQSDLLTITAIGHTVDETLIDKLADKRFHLPHDYGAGLHNIIDKLSQEKSNSRAILIDEVKKDITKQFTEQVNTLGSQLKKKNEEFVQAQKTYKEQVENQTKSFNTQLKKRNEEVEKLKKDLSQKHTEQVQTLANQLKKKNEEFVESQKTYKEQVENQTKSFNDQLKARNSEVEKLKKDLSEKHTEQVKTIATQLQKKNEEFLESQKTYKEQVENQTKLFNEQLKIRNEEVDKLKKDLSEKHAEQVKTLQEQLTKRNDEFQKFQDSSTKQSQDLQKNFQDQQKQRIEEMENYKKEIATLHDKNIQSAVNEQTAQLSANLSNSAQEIDELKLNLKNKGVNYLYIVLAVVMGLLIGLMINRLF
;
A
#
# COMPACT_ATOMS: atom_id res chain seq x y z
N MET A 1 -114.87 -24.49 -15.43
CA MET A 1 -114.15 -25.78 -15.48
C MET A 1 -112.68 -25.48 -15.29
N THR A 2 -112.19 -25.58 -14.06
CA THR A 2 -110.77 -25.39 -13.72
C THR A 2 -110.09 -26.74 -13.89
N ASN A 3 -109.22 -26.86 -14.91
CA ASN A 3 -108.35 -28.02 -15.09
C ASN A 3 -107.39 -28.09 -13.90
N ASP A 4 -107.58 -29.05 -13.01
CA ASP A 4 -106.55 -29.44 -12.05
C ASP A 4 -105.40 -30.09 -12.83
N LEU A 5 -104.35 -29.29 -13.06
CA LEU A 5 -103.07 -29.81 -13.53
C LEU A 5 -102.47 -30.66 -12.41
N SER A 6 -102.58 -31.99 -12.53
CA SER A 6 -101.82 -32.88 -11.65
C SER A 6 -100.35 -32.82 -12.05
N TYR A 7 -99.54 -32.19 -11.22
CA TYR A 7 -98.09 -32.20 -11.38
C TYR A 7 -97.54 -33.54 -10.89
N GLN A 8 -96.75 -34.22 -11.73
CA GLN A 8 -95.99 -35.38 -11.27
C GLN A 8 -94.93 -34.90 -10.25
N VAL A 9 -95.11 -35.32 -9.00
CA VAL A 9 -94.15 -35.04 -7.91
C VAL A 9 -93.10 -36.15 -7.88
N TYR A 10 -91.85 -35.80 -8.18
CA TYR A 10 -90.72 -36.71 -8.09
C TYR A 10 -89.97 -36.52 -6.78
N SER A 11 -89.54 -37.62 -6.17
CA SER A 11 -88.57 -37.55 -5.07
C SER A 11 -87.18 -37.21 -5.63
N PRO A 12 -86.28 -36.57 -4.85
CA PRO A 12 -84.89 -36.38 -5.23
C PRO A 12 -84.21 -37.69 -5.68
N THR A 13 -84.51 -38.81 -5.02
CA THR A 13 -84.02 -40.15 -5.40
C THR A 13 -84.53 -40.59 -6.78
N SER A 14 -85.81 -40.33 -7.08
CA SER A 14 -86.40 -40.64 -8.38
C SER A 14 -85.76 -39.81 -9.50
N VAL A 15 -85.52 -38.52 -9.27
CA VAL A 15 -84.86 -37.63 -10.24
C VAL A 15 -83.42 -38.10 -10.49
N LEU A 16 -82.64 -38.39 -9.44
CA LEU A 16 -81.28 -38.90 -9.58
C LEU A 16 -81.23 -40.26 -10.30
N GLY A 17 -82.20 -41.14 -10.03
CA GLY A 17 -82.36 -42.43 -10.72
C GLY A 17 -82.67 -42.29 -12.21
N ILE A 18 -83.46 -41.28 -12.59
CA ILE A 18 -83.77 -40.98 -14.00
C ILE A 18 -82.50 -40.52 -14.72
N PHE A 19 -81.73 -39.57 -14.16
CA PHE A 19 -80.49 -39.09 -14.81
C PHE A 19 -79.37 -40.13 -14.85
N SER A 20 -79.27 -40.99 -13.84
CA SER A 20 -78.34 -42.14 -13.84
C SER A 20 -78.61 -43.09 -15.02
N ASN A 21 -79.89 -43.29 -15.37
CA ASN A 21 -80.29 -44.18 -16.45
C ASN A 21 -80.40 -43.51 -17.84
N ALA A 22 -80.71 -42.22 -17.90
CA ALA A 22 -80.96 -41.49 -19.15
C ALA A 22 -79.68 -41.21 -19.96
N LEU A 23 -78.52 -41.11 -19.31
CA LEU A 23 -77.26 -40.77 -19.97
C LEU A 23 -76.50 -41.97 -20.55
N LYS A 24 -77.13 -43.15 -20.74
CA LYS A 24 -76.51 -44.32 -21.38
C LYS A 24 -76.20 -44.04 -22.86
N LEU A 25 -75.09 -43.34 -23.11
CA LEU A 25 -74.47 -43.22 -24.43
C LEU A 25 -74.00 -44.61 -24.89
N PRO A 26 -74.12 -44.98 -26.18
CA PRO A 26 -73.57 -46.23 -26.70
C PRO A 26 -72.07 -46.42 -26.38
N ALA A 27 -71.33 -45.31 -26.33
CA ALA A 27 -69.91 -45.25 -25.92
C ALA A 27 -69.65 -45.59 -24.44
N THR A 28 -70.68 -45.68 -23.60
CA THR A 28 -70.55 -46.12 -22.19
C THR A 28 -70.87 -47.60 -21.98
N ILE A 29 -71.23 -48.31 -23.05
CA ILE A 29 -71.47 -49.77 -23.07
C ILE A 29 -70.35 -50.49 -23.85
N ASN A 30 -69.64 -49.78 -24.73
CA ASN A 30 -68.52 -50.30 -25.51
C ASN A 30 -67.17 -49.91 -24.90
N LEU A 31 -66.16 -50.76 -25.10
CA LEU A 31 -64.77 -50.42 -24.87
C LEU A 31 -64.39 -49.24 -25.77
N ILE A 32 -63.84 -48.18 -25.18
CA ILE A 32 -63.31 -47.01 -25.86
C ILE A 32 -61.79 -46.93 -25.65
N TYR A 33 -61.14 -46.21 -26.56
CA TYR A 33 -59.71 -45.93 -26.52
C TYR A 33 -59.52 -44.46 -26.18
N LEU A 34 -58.82 -44.18 -25.09
CA LEU A 34 -58.43 -42.81 -24.73
C LEU A 34 -56.92 -42.69 -24.79
N LYS A 35 -56.45 -41.65 -25.48
CA LYS A 35 -55.04 -41.30 -25.58
C LYS A 35 -54.77 -40.05 -24.77
N GLY A 36 -53.71 -40.07 -23.97
CA GLY A 36 -53.34 -38.90 -23.19
C GLY A 36 -52.14 -39.13 -22.27
N ARG A 37 -51.70 -38.04 -21.63
CA ARG A 37 -50.61 -38.05 -20.66
C ARG A 37 -51.10 -38.54 -19.31
N TYR A 38 -50.54 -39.64 -18.83
CA TYR A 38 -50.91 -40.22 -17.54
C TYR A 38 -50.25 -39.47 -16.38
N SER A 39 -51.02 -39.17 -15.33
CA SER A 39 -50.53 -38.51 -14.12
C SER A 39 -51.01 -39.24 -12.88
N TYR A 40 -50.09 -39.56 -11.96
CA TYR A 40 -50.45 -40.14 -10.67
C TYR A 40 -51.32 -39.18 -9.86
N GLY A 41 -52.36 -39.73 -9.23
CA GLY A 41 -53.21 -39.05 -8.27
C GLY A 41 -52.66 -39.15 -6.85
N GLY A 42 -53.52 -38.95 -5.85
CA GLY A 42 -53.20 -38.85 -4.42
C GLY A 42 -52.65 -40.12 -3.72
N GLY A 43 -52.06 -41.05 -4.47
CA GLY A 43 -51.16 -42.11 -3.97
C GLY A 43 -51.78 -43.26 -3.18
N LYS A 44 -53.04 -43.16 -2.72
CA LYS A 44 -53.70 -44.22 -1.93
C LYS A 44 -54.51 -45.15 -2.81
N ALA A 45 -54.20 -46.45 -2.77
CA ALA A 45 -55.00 -47.49 -3.39
C ALA A 45 -56.30 -47.71 -2.59
N TYR A 46 -57.44 -47.64 -3.26
CA TYR A 46 -58.73 -48.00 -2.69
C TYR A 46 -59.19 -49.31 -3.32
N SER A 47 -59.27 -50.39 -2.53
CA SER A 47 -59.71 -51.71 -2.99
C SER A 47 -58.91 -52.23 -4.20
N ASN A 48 -57.58 -52.09 -4.16
CA ASN A 48 -56.64 -52.51 -5.23
C ASN A 48 -56.75 -51.73 -6.56
N TYR A 49 -57.48 -50.61 -6.56
CA TYR A 49 -57.54 -49.65 -7.65
C TYR A 49 -56.94 -48.30 -7.23
N TYR A 50 -56.30 -47.63 -8.17
CA TYR A 50 -55.79 -46.27 -8.06
C TYR A 50 -56.67 -45.33 -8.86
N PHE A 51 -56.85 -44.13 -8.33
CA PHE A 51 -57.57 -43.03 -8.98
C PHE A 51 -56.55 -41.97 -9.40
N ASP A 52 -56.19 -42.02 -10.66
CA ASP A 52 -55.18 -41.20 -11.32
C ASP A 52 -55.86 -40.29 -12.36
N LEU A 53 -55.08 -39.50 -13.11
CA LEU A 53 -55.60 -38.55 -14.11
C LEU A 53 -55.00 -38.82 -15.49
N LEU A 54 -55.80 -38.67 -16.53
CA LEU A 54 -55.34 -38.69 -17.92
C LEU A 54 -55.64 -37.34 -18.56
N TYR A 55 -54.57 -36.64 -18.95
CA TYR A 55 -54.63 -35.32 -19.58
C TYR A 55 -54.63 -35.44 -21.10
N SER A 56 -55.35 -34.54 -21.77
CA SER A 56 -55.23 -34.36 -23.22
C SER A 56 -53.78 -34.01 -23.62
N GLU A 57 -53.30 -34.49 -24.77
CA GLU A 57 -51.90 -34.31 -25.21
C GLU A 57 -51.45 -32.84 -25.27
N GLY A 58 -52.35 -31.93 -25.71
CA GLY A 58 -52.08 -30.50 -25.84
C GLY A 58 -52.91 -29.59 -24.93
N GLY A 59 -53.54 -30.12 -23.87
CA GLY A 59 -54.49 -29.33 -23.08
C GLY A 59 -54.51 -29.65 -21.58
N SER A 60 -55.06 -28.74 -20.78
CA SER A 60 -55.23 -28.89 -19.33
C SER A 60 -56.45 -29.73 -18.92
N ILE A 61 -57.27 -30.13 -19.90
CA ILE A 61 -58.46 -30.96 -19.68
C ILE A 61 -58.01 -32.38 -19.30
N SER A 62 -58.56 -32.91 -18.22
CA SER A 62 -58.30 -34.26 -17.75
C SER A 62 -59.58 -35.05 -17.48
N ILE A 63 -59.44 -36.36 -17.49
CA ILE A 63 -60.46 -37.30 -17.01
C ILE A 63 -59.88 -38.14 -15.87
N ALA A 64 -60.70 -38.42 -14.86
CA ALA A 64 -60.34 -39.32 -13.78
C ALA A 64 -60.21 -40.74 -14.31
N VAL A 65 -59.11 -41.41 -13.98
CA VAL A 65 -58.80 -42.77 -14.41
C VAL A 65 -58.77 -43.71 -13.22
N LYS A 66 -59.51 -44.81 -13.31
CA LYS A 66 -59.48 -45.92 -12.37
C LYS A 66 -58.66 -47.05 -12.97
N MET A 67 -57.54 -47.38 -12.33
CA MET A 67 -56.60 -48.39 -12.82
C MET A 67 -56.28 -49.42 -11.74
N SER A 68 -56.16 -50.69 -12.12
CA SER A 68 -55.73 -51.74 -11.19
C SER A 68 -54.25 -51.57 -10.82
N ALA A 69 -53.84 -52.04 -9.65
CA ALA A 69 -52.44 -51.98 -9.21
C ALA A 69 -51.47 -52.64 -10.22
N THR A 70 -51.89 -53.73 -10.87
CA THR A 70 -51.10 -54.49 -11.87
C THR A 70 -50.90 -53.74 -13.18
N LEU A 71 -51.88 -52.95 -13.62
CA LEU A 71 -51.73 -52.10 -14.81
C LEU A 71 -50.92 -50.86 -14.49
N ARG A 72 -51.17 -50.25 -13.32
CA ARG A 72 -50.44 -49.06 -12.87
C ARG A 72 -48.94 -49.32 -12.70
N SER A 73 -48.53 -50.52 -12.31
CA SER A 73 -47.09 -50.87 -12.22
C SER A 73 -46.37 -50.96 -13.56
N LYS A 74 -47.11 -50.97 -14.68
CA LYS A 74 -46.56 -51.03 -16.05
C LYS A 74 -46.55 -49.67 -16.74
N ILE A 75 -46.98 -48.61 -16.04
CA ILE A 75 -47.09 -47.25 -16.56
C ILE A 75 -46.18 -46.34 -15.74
N ASN A 76 -45.55 -45.39 -16.42
CA ASN A 76 -44.79 -44.32 -15.81
C ASN A 76 -45.59 -43.01 -15.80
N ASN A 77 -45.34 -42.20 -14.77
CA ASN A 77 -45.92 -40.87 -14.63
C ASN A 77 -45.39 -39.92 -15.71
N GLY A 78 -46.27 -39.17 -16.37
CA GLY A 78 -45.93 -38.15 -17.36
C GLY A 78 -45.76 -38.65 -18.79
N ASP A 79 -45.84 -39.95 -19.03
CA ASP A 79 -45.78 -40.54 -20.38
C ASP A 79 -47.19 -40.59 -21.02
N VAL A 80 -47.22 -40.67 -22.36
CA VAL A 80 -48.45 -40.75 -23.14
C VAL A 80 -48.80 -42.20 -23.43
N TYR A 81 -50.04 -42.58 -23.10
CA TYR A 81 -50.54 -43.93 -23.32
C TYR A 81 -51.84 -43.90 -24.09
N THR A 82 -52.02 -44.92 -24.93
CA THR A 82 -53.33 -45.29 -25.45
C THR A 82 -53.92 -46.37 -24.56
N LEU A 83 -54.97 -46.02 -23.83
CA LEU A 83 -55.61 -46.89 -22.85
C LEU A 83 -56.98 -47.34 -23.38
N ARG A 84 -57.26 -48.64 -23.28
CA ARG A 84 -58.57 -49.21 -23.59
C ARG A 84 -59.35 -49.41 -22.31
N GLY A 85 -60.62 -49.02 -22.31
CA GLY A 85 -61.44 -49.08 -21.11
C GLY A 85 -62.88 -48.68 -21.36
N PHE A 86 -63.63 -48.42 -20.29
CA PHE A 86 -65.02 -47.97 -20.38
C PHE A 86 -65.27 -46.82 -19.41
N ILE A 87 -66.31 -46.03 -19.66
CA ILE A 87 -66.67 -44.88 -18.81
C ILE A 87 -67.70 -45.31 -17.77
N GLU A 88 -67.29 -45.29 -16.50
CA GLU A 88 -68.16 -45.42 -15.33
C GLU A 88 -68.69 -44.02 -14.94
N LYS A 89 -69.97 -43.94 -14.58
CA LYS A 89 -70.62 -42.69 -14.17
C LYS A 89 -70.94 -42.76 -12.69
N LYS A 90 -70.55 -41.75 -11.93
CA LYS A 90 -70.89 -41.62 -10.52
C LYS A 90 -71.68 -40.35 -10.31
N VAL A 91 -72.89 -40.49 -9.81
CA VAL A 91 -73.73 -39.34 -9.45
C VAL A 91 -73.50 -39.05 -7.97
N ARG A 92 -72.98 -37.87 -7.64
CA ARG A 92 -72.73 -37.41 -6.26
C ARG A 92 -73.22 -35.98 -6.12
N ASN A 93 -74.01 -35.68 -5.07
CA ASN A 93 -74.41 -34.31 -4.70
C ASN A 93 -74.81 -33.40 -5.88
N SER A 94 -75.65 -33.91 -6.80
CA SER A 94 -76.12 -33.19 -8.00
C SER A 94 -75.07 -32.95 -9.11
N SER A 95 -73.88 -33.56 -9.04
CA SER A 95 -72.90 -33.63 -10.14
C SER A 95 -72.77 -35.05 -10.70
N ILE A 96 -72.39 -35.14 -11.97
CA ILE A 96 -72.09 -36.40 -12.66
C ILE A 96 -70.59 -36.45 -12.92
N GLU A 97 -69.89 -37.31 -12.20
CA GLU A 97 -68.48 -37.57 -12.39
C GLU A 97 -68.30 -38.72 -13.41
N LEU A 98 -67.50 -38.47 -14.43
CA LEU A 98 -67.09 -39.49 -15.39
C LEU A 98 -65.73 -40.04 -14.96
N VAL A 99 -65.66 -41.36 -14.79
CA VAL A 99 -64.43 -42.07 -14.44
C VAL A 99 -64.14 -43.08 -15.53
N PHE A 100 -62.98 -42.98 -16.16
CA PHE A 100 -62.52 -43.95 -17.13
C PHE A 100 -61.88 -45.14 -16.43
N VAL A 101 -62.48 -46.31 -16.55
CA VAL A 101 -61.96 -47.55 -15.98
C VAL A 101 -61.13 -48.26 -17.03
N VAL A 102 -59.83 -48.44 -16.75
CA VAL A 102 -58.89 -49.03 -17.69
C VAL A 102 -58.96 -50.54 -17.62
N ASP A 103 -59.16 -51.16 -18.78
CA ASP A 103 -59.14 -52.60 -19.01
C ASP A 103 -57.75 -53.05 -19.47
N GLU A 104 -57.15 -52.31 -20.42
CA GLU A 104 -55.88 -52.68 -21.05
C GLU A 104 -55.06 -51.46 -21.47
N ILE A 105 -53.72 -51.61 -21.46
CA ILE A 105 -52.77 -50.63 -22.01
C ILE A 105 -52.43 -51.08 -23.42
N VAL A 106 -52.81 -50.31 -24.42
CA VAL A 106 -52.74 -50.71 -25.84
C VAL A 106 -51.37 -50.39 -26.42
N SER A 107 -50.87 -49.19 -26.18
CA SER A 107 -49.53 -48.77 -26.55
C SER A 107 -49.01 -47.73 -25.57
N GLN A 108 -47.69 -47.74 -25.41
CA GLN A 108 -46.93 -46.63 -24.90
C GLN A 108 -46.32 -45.96 -26.12
N ASP A 109 -46.75 -44.73 -26.41
CA ASP A 109 -46.04 -43.94 -27.41
C ASP A 109 -44.81 -43.39 -26.66
N GLU A 110 -43.61 -43.81 -27.07
CA GLU A 110 -42.38 -43.15 -26.63
C GLU A 110 -42.54 -41.65 -26.90
N LYS A 111 -42.16 -40.82 -25.92
CA LYS A 111 -42.18 -39.35 -26.06
C LYS A 111 -41.76 -38.98 -27.47
N GLN A 112 -42.71 -38.53 -28.29
CA GLN A 112 -42.35 -37.75 -29.45
C GLN A 112 -41.68 -36.52 -28.84
N ILE A 113 -40.35 -36.47 -28.93
CA ILE A 113 -39.59 -35.30 -28.52
C ILE A 113 -40.20 -34.17 -29.35
N SER A 114 -40.83 -33.22 -28.68
CA SER A 114 -41.41 -32.06 -29.35
C SER A 114 -40.31 -31.39 -30.17
N GLU A 115 -40.64 -30.81 -31.32
CA GLU A 115 -39.68 -29.99 -32.07
C GLU A 115 -39.04 -28.92 -31.17
N GLU A 116 -39.80 -28.38 -30.21
CA GLU A 116 -39.30 -27.43 -29.20
C GLU A 116 -38.25 -28.04 -28.25
N ASP A 117 -38.40 -29.32 -27.86
CA ASP A 117 -37.45 -29.99 -26.97
C ASP A 117 -36.15 -30.31 -27.71
N LEU A 118 -36.23 -30.64 -29.01
CA LEU A 118 -35.06 -30.77 -29.88
C LEU A 118 -34.32 -29.44 -30.01
N GLN A 119 -35.03 -28.34 -30.25
CA GLN A 119 -34.44 -27.00 -30.35
C GLN A 119 -33.73 -26.59 -29.05
N ARG A 120 -34.33 -26.85 -27.89
CA ARG A 120 -33.69 -26.59 -26.58
C ARG A 120 -32.42 -27.40 -26.41
N PHE A 121 -32.44 -28.67 -26.80
CA PHE A 121 -31.27 -29.54 -26.73
C PHE A 121 -30.14 -29.04 -27.65
N ASP A 122 -30.48 -28.62 -28.87
CA ASP A 122 -29.52 -28.06 -29.83
C ASP A 122 -28.90 -26.75 -29.34
N LEU A 123 -29.67 -25.87 -28.68
CA LEU A 123 -29.14 -24.65 -28.08
C LEU A 123 -28.14 -24.92 -26.94
N ILE A 124 -28.47 -25.86 -26.05
CA ILE A 124 -27.55 -26.25 -24.96
C ILE A 124 -26.27 -26.83 -25.54
N ARG A 125 -26.38 -27.69 -26.56
CA ARG A 125 -25.21 -28.23 -27.25
C ARG A 125 -24.37 -27.14 -27.92
N SER A 126 -25.02 -26.20 -28.62
CA SER A 126 -24.34 -25.07 -29.26
C SER A 126 -23.58 -24.20 -28.24
N LYS A 127 -24.17 -23.94 -27.07
CA LYS A 127 -23.48 -23.23 -25.97
C LYS A 127 -22.28 -24.02 -25.44
N LEU A 128 -22.39 -25.34 -25.28
CA LEU A 128 -21.27 -26.19 -24.86
C LEU A 128 -20.13 -26.18 -25.88
N GLU A 129 -20.44 -26.15 -27.19
CA GLU A 129 -19.45 -26.07 -28.27
C GLU A 129 -18.77 -24.68 -28.34
N LYS A 130 -19.53 -23.59 -28.14
CA LYS A 130 -18.99 -22.21 -28.10
C LYS A 130 -18.15 -21.96 -26.84
N GLY A 131 -18.46 -22.66 -25.75
CA GLY A 131 -17.85 -22.49 -24.43
C GLY A 131 -18.49 -21.33 -23.65
N SER A 132 -18.42 -21.43 -22.32
CA SER A 132 -18.83 -20.36 -21.40
C SER A 132 -17.65 -19.50 -21.00
N ARG A 133 -17.86 -18.19 -20.88
CA ARG A 133 -16.81 -17.27 -20.42
C ARG A 133 -16.76 -17.21 -18.91
N ASP A 134 -15.56 -17.35 -18.36
CA ASP A 134 -15.38 -17.25 -16.91
C ASP A 134 -15.42 -15.78 -16.44
N LEU A 135 -16.42 -15.47 -15.61
CA LEU A 135 -16.65 -14.13 -15.07
C LEU A 135 -15.46 -13.60 -14.25
N GLU A 136 -14.84 -14.45 -13.43
CA GLU A 136 -13.72 -14.05 -12.57
C GLU A 136 -12.50 -13.69 -13.41
N THR A 137 -12.19 -14.52 -14.41
CA THR A 137 -11.09 -14.31 -15.36
C THR A 137 -11.30 -13.03 -16.16
N PHE A 138 -12.52 -12.79 -16.66
CA PHE A 138 -12.86 -11.57 -17.39
C PHE A 138 -12.64 -10.30 -16.54
N ILE A 139 -13.16 -10.30 -15.31
CA ILE A 139 -12.99 -9.17 -14.37
C ILE A 139 -11.51 -8.97 -14.04
N ARG A 140 -10.77 -10.05 -13.82
CA ARG A 140 -9.33 -10.02 -13.53
C ARG A 140 -8.54 -9.39 -14.67
N GLU A 141 -8.78 -9.79 -15.92
CA GLU A 141 -8.10 -9.23 -17.09
C GLU A 141 -8.37 -7.73 -17.24
N LYS A 142 -9.62 -7.30 -17.07
CA LYS A 142 -10.00 -5.88 -17.12
C LYS A 142 -9.33 -5.09 -15.99
N LYS A 143 -9.28 -5.63 -14.77
CA LYS A 143 -8.58 -5.00 -13.64
C LYS A 143 -7.07 -4.92 -13.84
N LEU A 144 -6.45 -5.93 -14.44
CA LEU A 144 -5.03 -5.89 -14.79
C LEU A 144 -4.72 -4.80 -15.81
N LYS A 145 -5.62 -4.57 -16.77
CA LYS A 145 -5.53 -3.47 -17.77
C LYS A 145 -5.97 -2.11 -17.23
N ASN A 146 -6.48 -2.05 -15.99
CA ASN A 146 -7.01 -0.85 -15.35
C ASN A 146 -8.18 -0.19 -16.13
N GLU A 147 -9.01 -1.01 -16.77
CA GLU A 147 -10.19 -0.58 -17.52
C GLU A 147 -11.46 -0.61 -16.63
N SER A 148 -12.46 0.22 -16.96
CA SER A 148 -13.76 0.19 -16.29
C SER A 148 -14.62 -0.97 -16.79
N ILE A 149 -15.36 -1.60 -15.88
CA ILE A 149 -16.21 -2.75 -16.16
C ILE A 149 -17.65 -2.28 -16.23
N ARG A 150 -18.13 -2.07 -17.46
CA ARG A 150 -19.51 -1.67 -17.75
C ARG A 150 -20.48 -2.85 -17.69
N VAL A 151 -21.49 -2.73 -16.84
CA VAL A 151 -22.50 -3.76 -16.57
C VAL A 151 -23.88 -3.20 -16.88
N ALA A 152 -24.65 -3.88 -17.71
CA ALA A 152 -26.05 -3.59 -17.97
C ALA A 152 -26.94 -4.61 -17.24
N ASN A 153 -27.75 -4.14 -16.30
CA ASN A 153 -28.68 -5.01 -15.57
C ASN A 153 -30.11 -4.78 -16.07
N ILE A 154 -30.80 -5.85 -16.43
CA ILE A 154 -32.20 -5.84 -16.84
C ILE A 154 -33.05 -6.32 -15.67
N PHE A 155 -33.90 -5.42 -15.15
CA PHE A 155 -34.83 -5.69 -14.07
C PHE A 155 -36.27 -5.72 -14.56
N GLY A 156 -37.14 -6.38 -13.79
CA GLY A 156 -38.57 -6.14 -13.85
C GLY A 156 -38.92 -4.73 -13.36
N ASN A 157 -40.16 -4.29 -13.58
CA ASN A 157 -40.63 -2.95 -13.17
C ASN A 157 -40.61 -2.68 -11.64
N SER A 158 -40.12 -3.60 -10.81
CA SER A 158 -40.05 -3.48 -9.36
C SER A 158 -38.69 -2.93 -8.89
N ALA A 159 -38.71 -1.80 -8.18
CA ALA A 159 -37.51 -1.11 -7.69
C ALA A 159 -36.79 -1.82 -6.51
N ILE A 160 -37.42 -2.82 -5.89
CA ILE A 160 -36.85 -3.51 -4.70
C ILE A 160 -35.60 -4.32 -5.08
N VAL A 161 -35.61 -4.94 -6.25
CA VAL A 161 -34.57 -5.87 -6.72
C VAL A 161 -33.22 -5.17 -6.96
N GLN A 162 -33.28 -3.92 -7.39
CA GLN A 162 -32.09 -3.09 -7.64
C GLN A 162 -31.32 -2.84 -6.34
N ARG A 163 -32.05 -2.61 -5.23
CA ARG A 163 -31.43 -2.38 -3.92
C ARG A 163 -30.71 -3.63 -3.42
N ASP A 164 -31.32 -4.81 -3.52
CA ASP A 164 -30.72 -6.07 -3.07
C ASP A 164 -29.37 -6.34 -3.76
N PHE A 165 -29.31 -6.09 -5.07
CA PHE A 165 -28.08 -6.21 -5.86
C PHE A 165 -27.01 -5.20 -5.42
N LEU A 166 -27.39 -3.93 -5.25
CA LEU A 166 -26.47 -2.88 -4.83
C LEU A 166 -25.94 -3.11 -3.41
N GLU A 167 -26.79 -3.58 -2.49
CA GLU A 167 -26.39 -3.97 -1.13
C GLU A 167 -25.39 -5.13 -1.15
N GLY A 168 -25.60 -6.14 -2.00
CA GLY A 168 -24.63 -7.22 -2.17
C GLY A 168 -23.29 -6.74 -2.74
N LEU A 169 -23.31 -5.74 -3.62
CA LEU A 169 -22.09 -5.19 -4.22
C LEU A 169 -21.27 -4.33 -3.25
N ASP A 170 -21.93 -3.71 -2.27
CA ASP A 170 -21.34 -2.93 -1.17
C ASP A 170 -20.31 -1.88 -1.69
N VAL A 171 -19.11 -1.79 -1.09
CA VAL A 171 -18.07 -0.81 -1.47
C VAL A 171 -17.50 -1.02 -2.87
N SER A 172 -17.77 -2.18 -3.50
CA SER A 172 -17.27 -2.50 -4.84
C SER A 172 -18.04 -1.80 -5.96
N GLN A 173 -19.11 -1.06 -5.66
CA GLN A 173 -19.86 -0.25 -6.64
C GLN A 173 -18.95 0.68 -7.45
N ASN A 174 -17.95 1.31 -6.81
CA ASN A 174 -17.00 2.22 -7.47
C ASN A 174 -16.08 1.54 -8.49
N GLN A 175 -16.08 0.20 -8.55
CA GLN A 175 -15.23 -0.59 -9.45
C GLN A 175 -15.93 -0.99 -10.74
N PHE A 176 -17.25 -0.74 -10.84
CA PHE A 176 -18.11 -1.09 -11.97
C PHE A 176 -18.90 0.15 -12.43
N GLU A 177 -19.12 0.26 -13.74
CA GLU A 177 -20.04 1.24 -14.33
C GLU A 177 -21.37 0.53 -14.60
N ILE A 178 -22.30 0.63 -13.66
CA ILE A 178 -23.57 -0.10 -13.70
C ILE A 178 -24.66 0.79 -14.29
N THR A 179 -25.40 0.25 -15.26
CA THR A 179 -26.60 0.88 -15.83
C THR A 179 -27.78 -0.07 -15.76
N ASP A 180 -28.86 0.40 -15.14
CA ASP A 180 -30.07 -0.40 -14.93
C ASP A 180 -31.11 -0.10 -16.02
N PHE A 181 -31.66 -1.17 -16.58
CA PHE A 181 -32.73 -1.16 -17.57
C PHE A 181 -33.96 -1.85 -16.99
N THR A 182 -35.15 -1.34 -17.30
CA THR A 182 -36.42 -1.92 -16.85
C THR A 182 -37.23 -2.44 -18.03
N CYS A 183 -37.88 -3.58 -17.85
CA CYS A 183 -38.71 -4.20 -18.87
C CYS A 183 -39.83 -5.05 -18.27
N ASN A 184 -40.77 -5.48 -19.12
CA ASN A 184 -41.75 -6.47 -18.70
C ASN A 184 -41.10 -7.87 -18.65
N ILE A 185 -40.62 -8.25 -17.47
CA ILE A 185 -39.88 -9.50 -17.25
C ILE A 185 -40.73 -10.77 -17.47
N THR A 186 -42.07 -10.67 -17.55
CA THR A 186 -42.94 -11.82 -17.86
C THR A 186 -43.13 -12.04 -19.36
N SER A 187 -42.49 -11.24 -20.22
CA SER A 187 -42.60 -11.30 -21.68
C SER A 187 -41.24 -11.53 -22.32
N SER A 188 -41.07 -12.68 -23.00
CA SER A 188 -39.82 -13.03 -23.69
C SER A 188 -39.43 -11.99 -24.75
N THR A 189 -40.42 -11.45 -25.49
CA THR A 189 -40.21 -10.40 -26.49
C THR A 189 -39.70 -9.09 -25.87
N SER A 190 -40.25 -8.68 -24.71
CA SER A 190 -39.80 -7.47 -24.03
C SER A 190 -38.36 -7.57 -23.53
N ILE A 191 -37.95 -8.75 -23.06
CA ILE A 191 -36.57 -9.01 -22.64
C ILE A 191 -35.64 -8.99 -23.86
N LEU A 192 -36.03 -9.68 -24.93
CA LEU A 192 -35.26 -9.77 -26.17
C LEU A 192 -34.98 -8.38 -26.78
N ASP A 193 -35.99 -7.52 -26.85
CA ASP A 193 -35.83 -6.16 -27.39
C ASP A 193 -34.86 -5.32 -26.54
N LYS A 194 -34.85 -5.52 -25.22
CA LYS A 194 -33.89 -4.84 -24.34
C LYS A 194 -32.47 -5.36 -24.48
N ILE A 195 -32.29 -6.68 -24.61
CA ILE A 195 -30.96 -7.24 -24.88
C ILE A 195 -30.44 -6.72 -26.23
N ARG A 196 -31.30 -6.59 -27.25
CA ARG A 196 -30.94 -5.99 -28.54
C ARG A 196 -30.48 -4.54 -28.41
N GLU A 197 -31.20 -3.73 -27.66
CA GLU A 197 -30.81 -2.34 -27.37
C GLU A 197 -29.44 -2.28 -26.68
N ILE A 198 -29.24 -3.11 -25.65
CA ILE A 198 -27.98 -3.17 -24.89
C ILE A 198 -26.83 -3.67 -25.76
N SER A 199 -27.08 -4.58 -26.69
CA SER A 199 -26.06 -5.13 -27.62
C SER A 199 -25.52 -4.07 -28.59
N LEU A 200 -26.26 -2.98 -28.84
CA LEU A 200 -25.80 -1.84 -29.63
C LEU A 200 -24.96 -0.84 -28.82
N LEU A 201 -24.98 -0.97 -27.50
CA LEU A 201 -24.24 -0.13 -26.56
C LEU A 201 -22.95 -0.85 -26.15
N ASP A 202 -21.97 -0.08 -25.66
CA ASP A 202 -20.63 -0.58 -25.32
C ASP A 202 -20.60 -1.24 -23.93
N PHE A 203 -21.50 -2.18 -23.64
CA PHE A 203 -21.46 -2.93 -22.38
C PHE A 203 -20.58 -4.17 -22.48
N HIS A 204 -20.09 -4.64 -21.34
CA HIS A 204 -19.29 -5.88 -21.27
C HIS A 204 -20.10 -7.05 -20.73
N ILE A 205 -20.97 -6.77 -19.76
CA ILE A 205 -21.75 -7.75 -19.02
C ILE A 205 -23.22 -7.36 -19.15
N VAL A 206 -24.08 -8.35 -19.40
CA VAL A 206 -25.53 -8.22 -19.33
C VAL A 206 -26.08 -9.17 -18.27
N GLY A 207 -26.74 -8.62 -17.25
CA GLY A 207 -27.38 -9.36 -16.17
C GLY A 207 -28.89 -9.34 -16.31
N ILE A 208 -29.55 -10.50 -16.30
CA ILE A 208 -31.01 -10.58 -16.16
C ILE A 208 -31.31 -10.86 -14.69
N VAL A 209 -31.93 -9.89 -14.01
CA VAL A 209 -32.09 -9.89 -12.56
C VAL A 209 -33.56 -9.79 -12.19
N ARG A 210 -34.04 -10.73 -11.39
CA ARG A 210 -35.45 -10.81 -10.97
C ARG A 210 -35.56 -11.22 -9.51
N GLY A 211 -36.37 -10.50 -8.75
CA GLY A 211 -36.65 -10.79 -7.34
C GLY A 211 -37.66 -11.92 -7.15
N GLY A 212 -38.11 -12.15 -5.90
CA GLY A 212 -39.16 -13.13 -5.61
C GLY A 212 -40.51 -12.76 -6.26
N GLY A 213 -41.25 -13.76 -6.75
CA GLY A 213 -42.56 -13.59 -7.38
C GLY A 213 -43.16 -14.88 -7.96
N ASP A 214 -44.32 -14.77 -8.63
CA ASP A 214 -45.11 -15.91 -9.12
C ASP A 214 -44.41 -16.77 -10.18
N GLN A 215 -44.71 -18.07 -10.18
CA GLN A 215 -44.15 -19.07 -11.13
C GLN A 215 -44.36 -18.71 -12.60
N GLN A 216 -45.43 -17.98 -12.94
CA GLN A 216 -45.74 -17.56 -14.32
C GLN A 216 -44.67 -16.66 -14.94
N SER A 217 -43.86 -15.98 -14.12
CA SER A 217 -42.73 -15.19 -14.64
C SER A 217 -41.58 -16.05 -15.17
N PHE A 218 -41.54 -17.36 -14.89
CA PHE A 218 -40.46 -18.23 -15.34
C PHE A 218 -40.62 -18.72 -16.78
N ASP A 219 -41.85 -18.71 -17.33
CA ASP A 219 -42.11 -19.21 -18.68
C ASP A 219 -41.38 -18.38 -19.76
N ALA A 220 -41.29 -17.06 -19.57
CA ALA A 220 -40.58 -16.15 -20.47
C ALA A 220 -39.09 -16.47 -20.62
N PHE A 221 -38.49 -17.08 -19.60
CA PHE A 221 -37.08 -17.47 -19.57
C PHE A 221 -36.82 -18.85 -20.20
N ASN A 222 -37.87 -19.58 -20.58
CA ASN A 222 -37.82 -20.87 -21.28
C ASN A 222 -38.09 -20.76 -22.79
N ASP A 223 -38.17 -19.53 -23.29
CA ASP A 223 -38.38 -19.19 -24.70
C ASP A 223 -37.12 -19.47 -25.54
N VAL A 224 -37.28 -20.22 -26.63
CA VAL A 224 -36.18 -20.66 -27.50
C VAL A 224 -35.55 -19.50 -28.25
N ILE A 225 -36.35 -18.54 -28.71
CA ILE A 225 -35.88 -17.39 -29.50
C ILE A 225 -35.05 -16.45 -28.62
N LEU A 226 -35.51 -16.21 -27.40
CA LEU A 226 -34.74 -15.46 -26.39
C LEU A 226 -33.41 -16.15 -26.10
N ALA A 227 -33.44 -17.46 -25.85
CA ALA A 227 -32.26 -18.26 -25.53
C ALA A 227 -31.24 -18.29 -26.67
N GLU A 228 -31.68 -18.42 -27.92
CA GLU A 228 -30.81 -18.39 -29.10
C GLU A 228 -30.05 -17.06 -29.19
N TYR A 229 -30.77 -15.94 -29.09
CA TYR A 229 -30.15 -14.61 -29.13
C TYR A 229 -29.20 -14.39 -27.94
N PHE A 230 -29.57 -14.89 -26.76
CA PHE A 230 -28.75 -14.79 -25.55
C PHE A 230 -27.39 -15.50 -25.69
N ILE A 231 -27.34 -16.66 -26.34
CA ILE A 231 -26.08 -17.37 -26.62
C ILE A 231 -25.26 -16.68 -27.73
N GLN A 232 -25.93 -16.12 -28.73
CA GLN A 232 -25.27 -15.47 -29.86
C GLN A 232 -24.59 -14.16 -29.47
N SER A 233 -25.08 -13.47 -28.42
CA SER A 233 -24.51 -12.22 -27.92
C SER A 233 -23.03 -12.33 -27.56
N ASP A 234 -22.28 -11.28 -27.87
CA ASP A 234 -20.88 -11.10 -27.46
C ASP A 234 -20.75 -10.55 -26.04
N LEU A 235 -21.85 -10.25 -25.36
CA LEU A 235 -21.85 -9.77 -23.96
C LEU A 235 -21.74 -10.92 -22.98
N LEU A 236 -20.95 -10.78 -21.92
CA LEU A 236 -20.91 -11.81 -20.87
C LEU A 236 -22.27 -11.86 -20.17
N THR A 237 -22.87 -13.04 -20.17
CA THR A 237 -24.26 -13.23 -19.77
C THR A 237 -24.38 -13.72 -18.33
N ILE A 238 -25.19 -13.02 -17.53
CA ILE A 238 -25.44 -13.37 -16.12
C ILE A 238 -26.93 -13.50 -15.87
N THR A 239 -27.33 -14.49 -15.07
CA THR A 239 -28.71 -14.62 -14.59
C THR A 239 -28.77 -14.61 -13.06
N ALA A 240 -29.75 -13.92 -12.51
CA ALA A 240 -30.04 -13.85 -11.07
C ALA A 240 -31.57 -13.78 -10.87
N ILE A 241 -32.25 -14.89 -11.20
CA ILE A 241 -33.70 -14.92 -11.43
C ILE A 241 -34.50 -15.53 -10.26
N GLY A 242 -33.83 -16.18 -9.30
CA GLY A 242 -34.45 -16.61 -8.04
C GLY A 242 -34.26 -18.08 -7.65
N HIS A 243 -34.94 -18.44 -6.55
CA HIS A 243 -34.73 -19.64 -5.72
C HIS A 243 -35.62 -20.86 -6.09
N THR A 244 -35.99 -21.03 -7.36
CA THR A 244 -36.77 -22.22 -7.76
C THR A 244 -35.88 -23.45 -7.92
N VAL A 245 -36.45 -24.62 -7.59
CA VAL A 245 -35.84 -25.93 -7.82
C VAL A 245 -35.64 -26.19 -9.32
N ASP A 246 -36.48 -25.59 -10.16
CA ASP A 246 -36.40 -25.70 -11.61
C ASP A 246 -35.51 -24.59 -12.19
N GLU A 247 -34.48 -25.01 -12.93
CA GLU A 247 -33.59 -24.15 -13.71
C GLU A 247 -34.23 -23.81 -15.06
N THR A 248 -34.24 -22.51 -15.41
CA THR A 248 -34.74 -22.04 -16.71
C THR A 248 -33.76 -22.34 -17.83
N LEU A 249 -34.23 -22.26 -19.07
CA LEU A 249 -33.37 -22.43 -20.25
C LEU A 249 -32.22 -21.41 -20.26
N ILE A 250 -32.49 -20.13 -20.03
CA ILE A 250 -31.43 -19.12 -20.00
C ILE A 250 -30.47 -19.26 -18.81
N ASP A 251 -30.91 -19.80 -17.66
CA ASP A 251 -30.02 -20.10 -16.53
C ASP A 251 -28.95 -21.13 -16.91
N LYS A 252 -29.33 -22.12 -17.74
CA LYS A 252 -28.40 -23.16 -18.24
C LYS A 252 -27.45 -22.63 -19.31
N LEU A 253 -27.83 -21.56 -19.99
CA LEU A 253 -27.09 -20.99 -21.12
C LEU A 253 -26.24 -19.77 -20.74
N ALA A 254 -26.48 -19.18 -19.56
CA ALA A 254 -25.72 -18.07 -19.03
C ALA A 254 -24.26 -18.45 -18.79
N ASP A 255 -23.36 -17.48 -18.96
CA ASP A 255 -21.95 -17.64 -18.61
C ASP A 255 -21.78 -17.80 -17.08
N LYS A 256 -22.59 -17.09 -16.29
CA LYS A 256 -22.65 -17.24 -14.84
C LYS A 256 -24.08 -17.14 -14.31
N ARG A 257 -24.47 -18.11 -13.47
CA ARG A 257 -25.73 -18.09 -12.73
C ARG A 257 -25.50 -17.70 -11.27
N PHE A 258 -26.39 -16.87 -10.75
CA PHE A 258 -26.56 -16.58 -9.33
C PHE A 258 -27.99 -16.94 -8.91
N HIS A 259 -28.17 -17.34 -7.65
CA HIS A 259 -29.48 -17.71 -7.15
C HIS A 259 -30.35 -16.48 -6.87
N LEU A 260 -29.77 -15.45 -6.27
CA LEU A 260 -30.47 -14.22 -5.91
C LEU A 260 -29.79 -12.97 -6.48
N PRO A 261 -30.56 -11.86 -6.64
CA PRO A 261 -30.00 -10.54 -6.93
C PRO A 261 -28.89 -10.13 -5.95
N HIS A 262 -29.08 -10.41 -4.65
CA HIS A 262 -28.08 -10.15 -3.63
C HIS A 262 -26.81 -10.98 -3.84
N ASP A 263 -26.95 -12.28 -4.12
CA ASP A 263 -25.81 -13.17 -4.40
C ASP A 263 -25.03 -12.75 -5.64
N TYR A 264 -25.72 -12.16 -6.62
CA TYR A 264 -25.07 -11.60 -7.80
C TYR A 264 -24.18 -10.41 -7.41
N GLY A 265 -24.69 -9.46 -6.63
CA GLY A 265 -23.90 -8.34 -6.11
C GLY A 265 -22.72 -8.82 -5.27
N ALA A 266 -22.98 -9.71 -4.31
CA ALA A 266 -21.97 -10.29 -3.43
C ALA A 266 -20.92 -11.09 -4.20
N GLY A 267 -21.31 -11.79 -5.25
CA GLY A 267 -20.40 -12.53 -6.13
C GLY A 267 -19.41 -11.60 -6.83
N LEU A 268 -19.88 -10.48 -7.38
CA LEU A 268 -19.01 -9.46 -7.97
C LEU A 268 -18.10 -8.82 -6.91
N HIS A 269 -18.63 -8.50 -5.74
CA HIS A 269 -17.85 -7.96 -4.62
C HIS A 269 -16.72 -8.91 -4.21
N ASN A 270 -17.02 -10.19 -4.01
CA ASN A 270 -16.05 -11.20 -3.60
C ASN A 270 -14.91 -11.36 -4.61
N ILE A 271 -15.21 -11.28 -5.92
CA ILE A 271 -14.18 -11.30 -6.96
C ILE A 271 -13.25 -10.09 -6.82
N ILE A 272 -13.81 -8.89 -6.64
CA ILE A 272 -13.01 -7.66 -6.47
C ILE A 272 -12.17 -7.70 -5.20
N ASP A 273 -12.76 -8.11 -4.07
CA ASP A 273 -12.08 -8.17 -2.78
C ASP A 273 -10.92 -9.18 -2.83
N LYS A 274 -11.14 -10.37 -3.39
CA LYS A 274 -10.09 -11.36 -3.64
C LYS A 274 -8.95 -10.80 -4.49
N LEU A 275 -9.26 -10.14 -5.61
CA LEU A 275 -8.25 -9.54 -6.48
C LEU A 275 -7.49 -8.39 -5.79
N SER A 276 -8.17 -7.61 -4.96
CA SER A 276 -7.56 -6.55 -4.16
C SER A 276 -6.60 -7.12 -3.11
N GLN A 277 -7.01 -8.17 -2.40
CA GLN A 277 -6.20 -8.84 -1.41
C GLN A 277 -4.98 -9.52 -2.03
N GLU A 278 -5.14 -10.21 -3.17
CA GLU A 278 -4.04 -10.80 -3.93
C GLU A 278 -3.02 -9.74 -4.38
N LYS A 279 -3.49 -8.58 -4.85
CA LYS A 279 -2.62 -7.45 -5.23
C LYS A 279 -1.89 -6.87 -4.01
N SER A 280 -2.58 -6.71 -2.88
CA SER A 280 -1.99 -6.23 -1.62
C SER A 280 -0.91 -7.18 -1.10
N ASN A 281 -1.21 -8.48 -1.06
CA ASN A 281 -0.28 -9.52 -0.65
C ASN A 281 0.95 -9.56 -1.57
N SER A 282 0.75 -9.53 -2.88
CA SER A 282 1.84 -9.51 -3.87
C SER A 282 2.73 -8.27 -3.68
N ARG A 283 2.11 -7.11 -3.43
CA ARG A 283 2.85 -5.87 -3.13
C ARG A 283 3.63 -5.95 -1.83
N ALA A 284 3.07 -6.57 -0.78
CA ALA A 284 3.76 -6.75 0.50
C ALA A 284 4.99 -7.65 0.35
N ILE A 285 4.88 -8.75 -0.40
CA ILE A 285 6.00 -9.65 -0.70
C ILE A 285 7.10 -8.89 -1.45
N LEU A 286 6.74 -8.15 -2.51
CA LEU A 286 7.70 -7.35 -3.27
C LEU A 286 8.39 -6.29 -2.41
N ILE A 287 7.65 -5.61 -1.52
CA ILE A 287 8.23 -4.62 -0.60
C ILE A 287 9.22 -5.28 0.36
N ASP A 288 8.90 -6.46 0.89
CA ASP A 288 9.80 -7.17 1.81
C ASP A 288 11.07 -7.63 1.10
N GLU A 289 10.95 -8.15 -0.13
CA GLU A 289 12.08 -8.55 -0.97
C GLU A 289 12.99 -7.35 -1.31
N VAL A 290 12.40 -6.24 -1.75
CA VAL A 290 13.14 -4.99 -2.03
C VAL A 290 13.81 -4.47 -0.75
N LYS A 291 13.12 -4.50 0.39
CA LYS A 291 13.69 -4.09 1.68
C LYS A 291 14.89 -4.95 2.07
N LYS A 292 14.82 -6.26 1.84
CA LYS A 292 15.91 -7.20 2.11
C LYS A 292 17.12 -6.92 1.23
N ASP A 293 16.91 -6.70 -0.07
CA ASP A 293 17.98 -6.36 -1.01
C ASP A 293 18.64 -5.02 -0.67
N ILE A 294 17.84 -3.99 -0.38
CA ILE A 294 18.35 -2.69 0.06
C ILE A 294 19.14 -2.83 1.36
N THR A 295 18.64 -3.59 2.34
CA THR A 295 19.34 -3.81 3.61
C THR A 295 20.67 -4.53 3.40
N LYS A 296 20.71 -5.53 2.51
CA LYS A 296 21.93 -6.25 2.15
C LYS A 296 22.94 -5.31 1.49
N GLN A 297 22.51 -4.51 0.51
CA GLN A 297 23.36 -3.52 -0.15
C GLN A 297 23.92 -2.49 0.84
N PHE A 298 23.09 -1.95 1.74
CA PHE A 298 23.55 -1.02 2.77
C PHE A 298 24.55 -1.68 3.73
N THR A 299 24.31 -2.92 4.14
CA THR A 299 25.22 -3.66 5.04
C THR A 299 26.58 -3.88 4.37
N GLU A 300 26.59 -4.28 3.10
CA GLU A 300 27.83 -4.44 2.31
C GLU A 300 28.58 -3.11 2.14
N GLN A 301 27.87 -2.01 1.85
CA GLN A 301 28.48 -0.68 1.77
C GLN A 301 29.08 -0.25 3.11
N VAL A 302 28.35 -0.40 4.22
CA VAL A 302 28.83 -0.06 5.57
C VAL A 302 30.05 -0.91 5.94
N ASN A 303 30.04 -2.21 5.65
CA ASN A 303 31.18 -3.09 5.89
C ASN A 303 32.39 -2.68 5.04
N THR A 304 32.17 -2.33 3.77
CA THR A 304 33.24 -1.87 2.87
C THR A 304 33.84 -0.56 3.36
N LEU A 305 33.01 0.43 3.67
CA LEU A 305 33.45 1.71 4.25
C LEU A 305 34.16 1.51 5.59
N GLY A 306 33.64 0.63 6.45
CA GLY A 306 34.27 0.26 7.72
C GLY A 306 35.65 -0.36 7.52
N SER A 307 35.81 -1.24 6.52
CA SER A 307 37.10 -1.84 6.18
C SER A 307 38.09 -0.81 5.61
N GLN A 308 37.62 0.13 4.78
CA GLN A 308 38.43 1.22 4.25
C GLN A 308 38.89 2.18 5.34
N LEU A 309 37.99 2.54 6.27
CA LEU A 309 38.33 3.35 7.44
C LEU A 309 39.35 2.65 8.33
N LYS A 310 39.19 1.35 8.57
CA LYS A 310 40.16 0.57 9.34
C LYS A 310 41.54 0.58 8.68
N LYS A 311 41.61 0.35 7.36
CA LYS A 311 42.86 0.40 6.60
C LYS A 311 43.49 1.79 6.64
N LYS A 312 42.69 2.86 6.47
CA LYS A 312 43.17 4.24 6.58
C LYS A 312 43.69 4.58 7.97
N ASN A 313 43.06 4.04 9.01
CA ASN A 313 43.53 4.20 10.38
C ASN A 313 44.84 3.46 10.62
N GLU A 314 45.00 2.23 10.10
CA GLU A 314 46.26 1.49 10.15
C GLU A 314 47.39 2.21 9.39
N GLU A 315 47.10 2.74 8.19
CA GLU A 315 48.02 3.58 7.41
C GLU A 315 48.44 4.84 8.19
N PHE A 316 47.49 5.51 8.86
CA PHE A 316 47.75 6.70 9.66
C PHE A 316 48.64 6.40 10.88
N VAL A 317 48.34 5.32 11.62
CA VAL A 317 49.16 4.89 12.77
C VAL A 317 50.58 4.55 12.31
N GLN A 318 50.73 3.86 11.17
CA GLN A 318 52.04 3.54 10.63
C GLN A 318 52.81 4.79 10.21
N ALA A 319 52.16 5.74 9.54
CA ALA A 319 52.76 7.02 9.16
C ALA A 319 53.20 7.83 10.39
N GLN A 320 52.38 7.84 11.44
CA GLN A 320 52.72 8.50 12.72
C GLN A 320 53.95 7.85 13.37
N LYS A 321 54.05 6.52 13.34
CA LYS A 321 55.22 5.78 13.84
C LYS A 321 56.48 6.10 13.06
N THR A 322 56.42 6.06 11.72
CA THR A 322 57.55 6.40 10.84
C THR A 322 57.98 7.86 11.04
N TYR A 323 57.04 8.79 11.16
CA TYR A 323 57.34 10.19 11.44
C TYR A 323 58.06 10.35 12.79
N LYS A 324 57.61 9.65 13.83
CA LYS A 324 58.26 9.66 15.15
C LYS A 324 59.70 9.12 15.07
N GLU A 325 59.91 7.99 14.40
CA GLU A 325 61.24 7.41 14.19
C GLU A 325 62.16 8.37 13.41
N GLN A 326 61.61 9.07 12.40
CA GLN A 326 62.37 10.05 11.61
C GLN A 326 62.79 11.26 12.44
N VAL A 327 61.89 11.78 13.30
CA VAL A 327 62.20 12.87 14.23
C VAL A 327 63.27 12.43 15.25
N GLU A 328 63.17 11.21 15.80
CA GLU A 328 64.17 10.68 16.72
C GLU A 328 65.54 10.52 16.05
N ASN A 329 65.59 10.01 14.82
CA ASN A 329 66.82 9.84 14.07
C ASN A 329 67.45 11.19 13.68
N GLN A 330 66.64 12.17 13.25
CA GLN A 330 67.12 13.53 13.01
C GLN A 330 67.69 14.15 14.28
N THR A 331 66.98 14.02 15.41
CA THR A 331 67.43 14.52 16.71
C THR A 331 68.77 13.89 17.13
N LYS A 332 68.93 12.56 16.96
CA LYS A 332 70.21 11.87 17.23
C LYS A 332 71.33 12.35 16.31
N SER A 333 71.06 12.51 15.02
CA SER A 333 72.05 13.01 14.05
C SER A 333 72.49 14.43 14.37
N PHE A 334 71.55 15.30 14.72
CA PHE A 334 71.79 16.70 15.09
C PHE A 334 72.61 16.79 16.38
N ASN A 335 72.25 16.01 17.41
CA ASN A 335 73.02 15.94 18.66
C ASN A 335 74.45 15.44 18.43
N THR A 336 74.63 14.48 17.52
CA THR A 336 75.97 13.98 17.17
C THR A 336 76.79 15.06 16.44
N GLN A 337 76.18 15.80 15.53
CA GLN A 337 76.83 16.94 14.86
C GLN A 337 77.18 18.06 15.84
N LEU A 338 76.27 18.42 16.75
CA LEU A 338 76.54 19.39 17.80
C LEU A 338 77.71 18.96 18.69
N LYS A 339 77.78 17.68 19.07
CA LYS A 339 78.89 17.15 19.87
C LYS A 339 80.24 17.29 19.15
N LYS A 340 80.31 16.90 17.86
CA LYS A 340 81.52 17.06 17.05
C LYS A 340 81.93 18.54 16.93
N ARG A 341 80.97 19.42 16.70
CA ARG A 341 81.23 20.86 16.55
C ARG A 341 81.69 21.49 17.86
N ASN A 342 81.15 21.05 18.99
CA ASN A 342 81.65 21.45 20.31
C ASN A 342 83.09 20.96 20.56
N GLU A 343 83.41 19.71 20.20
CA GLU A 343 84.78 19.19 20.30
C GLU A 343 85.77 19.96 19.39
N GLU A 344 85.34 20.35 18.19
CA GLU A 344 86.12 21.23 17.29
C GLU A 344 86.32 22.63 17.88
N VAL A 345 85.28 23.23 18.46
CA VAL A 345 85.38 24.55 19.11
C VAL A 345 86.35 24.50 20.29
N GLU A 346 86.33 23.43 21.10
CA GLU A 346 87.27 23.28 22.21
C GLU A 346 88.72 23.07 21.72
N LYS A 347 88.93 22.32 20.62
CA LYS A 347 90.25 22.24 19.97
C LYS A 347 90.72 23.61 19.46
N LEU A 348 89.87 24.35 18.77
CA LEU A 348 90.20 25.68 18.25
C LEU A 348 90.52 26.67 19.38
N LYS A 349 89.79 26.63 20.50
CA LYS A 349 90.12 27.44 21.68
C LYS A 349 91.51 27.09 22.23
N LYS A 350 91.83 25.79 22.32
CA LYS A 350 93.14 25.34 22.79
C LYS A 350 94.26 25.79 21.85
N ASP A 351 94.09 25.62 20.55
CA ASP A 351 95.07 26.05 19.53
C ASP A 351 95.25 27.57 19.54
N LEU A 352 94.17 28.34 19.71
CA LEU A 352 94.22 29.79 19.83
C LEU A 352 94.98 30.22 21.09
N SER A 353 94.72 29.57 22.23
CA SER A 353 95.43 29.85 23.48
C SER A 353 96.92 29.57 23.37
N GLN A 354 97.30 28.46 22.74
CA GLN A 354 98.70 28.07 22.54
C GLN A 354 99.42 29.04 21.60
N LYS A 355 98.80 29.41 20.46
CA LYS A 355 99.33 30.43 19.55
C LYS A 355 99.50 31.78 20.25
N HIS A 356 98.56 32.16 21.11
CA HIS A 356 98.66 33.41 21.84
C HIS A 356 99.82 33.39 22.84
N THR A 357 100.02 32.27 23.56
CA THR A 357 101.18 32.08 24.45
C THR A 357 102.50 32.14 23.69
N GLU A 358 102.60 31.48 22.53
CA GLU A 358 103.79 31.52 21.67
C GLU A 358 104.08 32.95 21.19
N GLN A 359 103.06 33.69 20.75
CA GLN A 359 103.19 35.09 20.34
C GLN A 359 103.69 35.98 21.49
N VAL A 360 103.10 35.84 22.68
CA VAL A 360 103.54 36.58 23.89
C VAL A 360 105.00 36.25 24.23
N GLN A 361 105.41 34.98 24.13
CA GLN A 361 106.80 34.57 24.37
C GLN A 361 107.77 35.17 23.34
N THR A 362 107.40 35.18 22.06
CA THR A 362 108.21 35.82 21.01
C THR A 362 108.32 37.33 21.18
N LEU A 363 107.23 38.02 21.53
CA LEU A 363 107.28 39.45 21.83
C LEU A 363 108.15 39.74 23.07
N ALA A 364 108.04 38.93 24.12
CA ALA A 364 108.87 39.07 25.31
C ALA A 364 110.36 38.90 25.01
N ASN A 365 110.72 37.91 24.17
CA ASN A 365 112.11 37.71 23.74
C ASN A 365 112.63 38.86 22.85
N GLN A 366 111.79 39.39 21.96
CA GLN A 366 112.13 40.57 21.14
C GLN A 366 112.35 41.82 22.01
N LEU A 367 111.50 42.04 23.02
CA LEU A 367 111.66 43.13 23.98
C LEU A 367 112.94 42.98 24.78
N LYS A 368 113.28 41.76 25.24
CA LYS A 368 114.52 41.50 25.96
C LYS A 368 115.76 41.82 25.10
N LYS A 369 115.77 41.38 23.84
CA LYS A 369 116.87 41.68 22.90
C LYS A 369 117.00 43.18 22.63
N LYS A 370 115.88 43.88 22.40
CA LYS A 370 115.86 45.35 22.24
C LYS A 370 116.40 46.07 23.48
N ASN A 371 116.12 45.55 24.67
CA ASN A 371 116.62 46.12 25.93
C ASN A 371 118.13 45.89 26.10
N GLU A 372 118.65 44.72 25.74
CA GLU A 372 120.09 44.44 25.71
C GLU A 372 120.81 45.37 24.71
N GLU A 373 120.28 45.52 23.48
CA GLU A 373 120.80 46.47 22.48
C GLU A 373 120.79 47.92 22.98
N PHE A 374 119.75 48.32 23.73
CA PHE A 374 119.64 49.66 24.31
C PHE A 374 120.68 49.90 25.43
N VAL A 375 120.94 48.91 26.29
CA VAL A 375 121.96 48.99 27.35
C VAL A 375 123.36 49.06 26.75
N GLU A 376 123.65 48.28 25.70
CA GLU A 376 124.92 48.30 24.97
C GLU A 376 125.16 49.69 24.33
N SER A 377 124.11 50.27 23.73
CA SER A 377 124.13 51.62 23.15
C SER A 377 124.39 52.70 24.21
N GLN A 378 123.79 52.62 25.39
CA GLN A 378 124.09 53.56 26.48
C GLN A 378 125.54 53.46 26.95
N LYS A 379 126.10 52.25 27.00
CA LYS A 379 127.51 52.03 27.41
C LYS A 379 128.49 52.65 26.42
N THR A 380 128.28 52.43 25.11
CA THR A 380 129.11 53.03 24.04
C THR A 380 129.00 54.56 24.04
N TYR A 381 127.82 55.11 24.27
CA TYR A 381 127.63 56.56 24.38
C TYR A 381 128.40 57.14 25.58
N LYS A 382 128.42 56.44 26.72
CA LYS A 382 129.14 56.87 27.93
C LYS A 382 130.67 56.86 27.73
N GLU A 383 131.21 55.84 27.06
CA GLU A 383 132.64 55.75 26.71
C GLU A 383 133.07 56.83 25.71
N GLN A 384 132.20 57.21 24.75
CA GLN A 384 132.47 58.32 23.84
C GLN A 384 132.60 59.67 24.56
N VAL A 385 131.73 59.95 25.53
CA VAL A 385 131.75 61.19 26.30
C VAL A 385 133.01 61.28 27.19
N GLU A 386 133.45 60.17 27.80
CA GLU A 386 134.68 60.15 28.61
C GLU A 386 135.95 60.37 27.78
N ASN A 387 136.02 59.81 26.56
CA ASN A 387 137.16 59.99 25.67
C ASN A 387 137.23 61.41 25.08
N GLN A 388 136.10 62.03 24.76
CA GLN A 388 136.05 63.44 24.35
C GLN A 388 136.48 64.38 25.48
N THR A 389 136.11 64.08 26.73
CA THR A 389 136.49 64.87 27.91
C THR A 389 138.00 64.82 28.20
N LYS A 390 138.66 63.67 27.94
CA LYS A 390 140.12 63.55 28.06
C LYS A 390 140.88 64.29 26.95
N SER A 391 140.42 64.17 25.70
CA SER A 391 141.02 64.90 24.56
C SER A 391 140.96 66.42 24.72
N PHE A 392 139.90 66.94 25.36
CA PHE A 392 139.74 68.38 25.57
C PHE A 392 140.64 68.92 26.70
N ASN A 393 140.87 68.14 27.75
CA ASN A 393 141.72 68.55 28.88
C ASN A 393 143.23 68.56 28.54
N ASP A 394 143.70 67.68 27.66
CA ASP A 394 145.10 67.67 27.22
C ASP A 394 145.40 68.80 26.20
N GLN A 395 144.39 69.26 25.45
CA GLN A 395 144.53 70.40 24.52
C GLN A 395 144.57 71.78 25.23
N LEU A 396 144.11 71.89 26.48
CA LEU A 396 144.10 73.14 27.25
C LEU A 396 145.45 73.47 27.93
N LYS A 397 146.34 72.49 28.15
CA LYS A 397 147.66 72.73 28.78
C LYS A 397 148.76 73.14 27.80
N ALA A 398 148.57 72.93 26.50
CA ALA A 398 149.57 73.24 25.47
C ALA A 398 149.30 74.54 24.68
N ARG A 399 148.19 75.25 24.94
CA ARG A 399 147.70 76.36 24.10
C ARG A 399 147.59 77.71 24.84
N ASN A 400 148.49 77.96 25.79
CA ASN A 400 148.58 79.23 26.54
C ASN A 400 149.93 79.97 26.35
N SER A 401 150.77 79.57 25.39
CA SER A 401 152.06 80.21 25.09
C SER A 401 152.35 80.39 23.60
N GLU A 402 151.32 80.51 22.77
CA GLU A 402 151.42 80.93 21.37
C GLU A 402 150.01 81.22 20.86
N VAL A 403 149.57 82.38 20.39
CA VAL A 403 150.11 83.75 20.32
C VAL A 403 149.01 84.55 19.62
N GLU A 404 148.79 85.77 20.11
CA GLU A 404 148.40 86.96 19.37
C GLU A 404 149.16 87.13 18.03
N LYS A 405 148.77 86.41 16.96
CA LYS A 405 149.10 86.74 15.57
C LYS A 405 148.29 85.88 14.58
N LEU A 406 147.63 86.59 13.66
CA LEU A 406 147.16 86.10 12.35
C LEU A 406 145.91 85.20 12.44
N LYS A 407 144.68 85.72 12.27
CA LYS A 407 144.16 86.51 11.15
C LYS A 407 144.47 85.88 9.79
N LYS A 408 143.38 85.41 9.15
CA LYS A 408 143.11 85.39 7.70
C LYS A 408 143.22 84.03 6.99
N ASP A 409 142.05 83.41 6.76
CA ASP A 409 141.52 82.85 5.49
C ASP A 409 140.40 81.87 5.87
N LEU A 410 139.10 82.15 5.73
CA LEU A 410 138.32 82.70 4.61
C LEU A 410 138.34 81.81 3.35
N SER A 411 137.43 80.82 3.30
CA SER A 411 136.57 80.49 2.15
C SER A 411 135.71 79.27 2.56
N GLU A 412 134.53 79.44 3.13
CA GLU A 412 133.27 79.68 2.41
C GLU A 412 133.19 78.95 1.04
N LYS A 413 132.59 77.76 1.05
CA LYS A 413 131.39 77.56 0.25
C LYS A 413 130.22 77.26 1.17
N HIS A 414 129.75 78.36 1.72
CA HIS A 414 128.49 78.46 2.42
C HIS A 414 127.37 78.48 1.38
N THR A 415 126.18 78.11 1.85
CA THR A 415 124.90 78.67 1.39
C THR A 415 124.35 78.01 0.12
N GLU A 416 123.16 77.41 0.15
CA GLU A 416 121.97 78.06 0.69
C GLU A 416 120.84 77.11 1.14
N GLN A 417 120.35 77.41 2.35
CA GLN A 417 118.96 77.28 2.88
C GLN A 417 118.30 75.89 2.85
N VAL A 418 118.10 75.16 3.96
CA VAL A 418 117.43 75.48 5.24
C VAL A 418 116.07 76.19 5.09
N LYS A 419 115.06 75.47 5.60
CA LYS A 419 113.65 75.83 5.88
C LYS A 419 112.79 75.86 4.62
N THR A 420 111.88 74.91 4.44
CA THR A 420 110.79 74.71 5.41
C THR A 420 110.27 73.28 5.31
N ILE A 421 110.21 72.62 6.47
CA ILE A 421 109.40 71.43 6.71
C ILE A 421 107.96 71.81 6.35
N ALA A 422 107.46 71.32 5.22
CA ALA A 422 106.04 71.42 4.91
C ALA A 422 105.47 70.27 4.07
N THR A 423 106.25 69.46 3.35
CA THR A 423 105.60 68.55 2.38
C THR A 423 106.31 67.22 2.23
N GLN A 424 106.37 66.51 3.34
CA GLN A 424 106.70 65.08 3.47
C GLN A 424 105.56 64.15 2.95
N LEU A 425 104.84 64.53 1.89
CA LEU A 425 103.60 63.83 1.48
C LEU A 425 103.42 63.68 -0.04
N GLN A 426 104.43 63.20 -0.78
CA GLN A 426 104.21 63.00 -2.22
C GLN A 426 105.04 61.91 -2.93
N LYS A 427 105.47 60.84 -2.25
CA LYS A 427 106.02 59.66 -2.98
C LYS A 427 105.77 58.31 -2.30
N LYS A 428 104.56 58.15 -1.75
CA LYS A 428 103.95 56.86 -1.38
C LYS A 428 102.43 56.84 -1.64
N ASN A 429 101.95 57.74 -2.51
CA ASN A 429 100.52 57.95 -2.77
C ASN A 429 100.08 57.48 -4.17
N GLU A 430 100.97 57.00 -5.03
CA GLU A 430 100.62 56.59 -6.39
C GLU A 430 100.43 55.08 -6.56
N GLU A 431 100.95 54.22 -5.68
CA GLU A 431 100.69 52.76 -5.76
C GLU A 431 99.48 52.29 -4.93
N PHE A 432 98.96 53.13 -4.02
CA PHE A 432 97.81 52.78 -3.16
C PHE A 432 96.45 53.21 -3.73
N LEU A 433 96.41 54.21 -4.62
CA LEU A 433 95.15 54.75 -5.16
C LEU A 433 94.54 53.89 -6.28
N GLU A 434 95.33 53.09 -6.99
CA GLU A 434 94.85 52.31 -8.14
C GLU A 434 94.29 50.93 -7.75
N SER A 435 94.68 50.40 -6.58
CA SER A 435 94.13 49.15 -6.04
C SER A 435 92.84 49.35 -5.23
N GLN A 436 92.64 50.52 -4.62
CA GLN A 436 91.42 50.84 -3.85
C GLN A 436 90.22 51.20 -4.74
N LYS A 437 90.45 51.71 -5.95
CA LYS A 437 89.39 52.09 -6.91
C LYS A 437 88.74 50.87 -7.56
N THR A 438 89.54 49.87 -7.94
CA THR A 438 89.09 48.63 -8.59
C THR A 438 88.29 47.73 -7.63
N TYR A 439 88.64 47.71 -6.34
CA TYR A 439 87.90 46.93 -5.34
C TYR A 439 86.56 47.57 -4.94
N LYS A 440 86.48 48.90 -4.94
CA LYS A 440 85.25 49.64 -4.59
C LYS A 440 84.21 49.58 -5.72
N GLU A 441 84.62 49.64 -6.99
CA GLU A 441 83.73 49.47 -8.15
C GLU A 441 83.19 48.03 -8.29
N GLN A 442 83.98 47.01 -7.97
CA GLN A 442 83.50 45.61 -7.99
C GLN A 442 82.47 45.32 -6.89
N VAL A 443 82.67 45.87 -5.69
CA VAL A 443 81.73 45.71 -4.56
C VAL A 443 80.45 46.52 -4.79
N GLU A 444 80.52 47.74 -5.33
CA GLU A 444 79.33 48.56 -5.66
C GLU A 444 78.51 47.94 -6.80
N ASN A 445 79.13 47.40 -7.84
CA ASN A 445 78.39 46.76 -8.94
C ASN A 445 77.77 45.42 -8.54
N GLN A 446 78.44 44.59 -7.73
CA GLN A 446 77.83 43.37 -7.17
C GLN A 446 76.69 43.68 -6.19
N THR A 447 76.83 44.73 -5.37
CA THR A 447 75.78 45.15 -4.43
C THR A 447 74.55 45.71 -5.16
N LYS A 448 74.74 46.45 -6.26
CA LYS A 448 73.64 46.94 -7.11
C LYS A 448 72.90 45.80 -7.82
N LEU A 449 73.63 44.87 -8.46
CA LEU A 449 73.03 43.71 -9.14
C LEU A 449 72.27 42.79 -8.17
N PHE A 450 72.79 42.58 -6.95
CA PHE A 450 72.14 41.76 -5.94
C PHE A 450 70.88 42.44 -5.36
N ASN A 451 70.93 43.75 -5.10
CA ASN A 451 69.77 44.51 -4.62
C ASN A 451 68.67 44.64 -5.68
N GLU A 452 69.03 44.76 -6.96
CA GLU A 452 68.07 44.82 -8.07
C GLU A 452 67.40 43.45 -8.31
N GLN A 453 68.15 42.35 -8.18
CA GLN A 453 67.58 40.99 -8.18
C GLN A 453 66.68 40.72 -6.96
N LEU A 454 67.05 41.18 -5.75
CA LEU A 454 66.19 41.05 -4.57
C LEU A 454 64.90 41.86 -4.70
N LYS A 455 64.95 43.03 -5.34
CA LYS A 455 63.77 43.86 -5.59
C LYS A 455 62.80 43.21 -6.56
N ILE A 456 63.30 42.66 -7.68
CA ILE A 456 62.48 41.92 -8.65
C ILE A 456 61.87 40.67 -8.01
N ARG A 457 62.65 39.92 -7.22
CA ARG A 457 62.17 38.71 -6.55
C ARG A 457 61.15 39.00 -5.44
N ASN A 458 61.29 40.11 -4.71
CA ASN A 458 60.29 40.55 -3.73
C ASN A 458 59.01 41.04 -4.42
N GLU A 459 59.11 41.76 -5.53
CA GLU A 459 57.94 42.20 -6.31
C GLU A 459 57.18 41.00 -6.93
N GLU A 460 57.87 39.94 -7.36
CA GLU A 460 57.25 38.67 -7.78
C GLU A 460 56.59 37.92 -6.62
N VAL A 461 57.24 37.86 -5.45
CA VAL A 461 56.68 37.20 -4.26
C VAL A 461 55.45 37.95 -3.75
N ASP A 462 55.43 39.29 -3.80
CA ASP A 462 54.28 40.09 -3.40
C ASP A 462 53.12 39.99 -4.41
N LYS A 463 53.41 39.91 -5.72
CA LYS A 463 52.39 39.59 -6.74
C LYS A 463 51.81 38.19 -6.54
N LEU A 464 52.64 37.18 -6.31
CA LEU A 464 52.18 35.81 -6.06
C LEU A 464 51.38 35.69 -4.76
N LYS A 465 51.77 36.40 -3.69
CA LYS A 465 50.98 36.47 -2.45
C LYS A 465 49.63 37.15 -2.66
N LYS A 466 49.59 38.22 -3.45
CA LYS A 466 48.35 38.95 -3.77
C LYS A 466 47.39 38.10 -4.62
N ASP A 467 47.89 37.47 -5.67
CA ASP A 467 47.10 36.58 -6.54
C ASP A 467 46.59 35.34 -5.78
N LEU A 468 47.40 34.74 -4.90
CA LEU A 468 46.99 33.59 -4.09
C LEU A 468 45.95 33.99 -3.03
N SER A 469 46.09 35.18 -2.45
CA SER A 469 45.14 35.74 -1.47
C SER A 469 43.80 36.11 -2.10
N GLU A 470 43.80 36.79 -3.25
CA GLU A 470 42.56 37.19 -3.93
C GLU A 470 41.80 35.97 -4.46
N LYS A 471 42.48 35.00 -5.06
CA LYS A 471 41.86 33.78 -5.59
C LYS A 471 41.32 32.85 -4.49
N HIS A 472 42.00 32.76 -3.34
CA HIS A 472 41.47 32.04 -2.18
C HIS A 472 40.31 32.79 -1.50
N ALA A 473 40.37 34.11 -1.38
CA ALA A 473 39.28 34.91 -0.81
C ALA A 473 38.00 34.79 -1.65
N GLU A 474 38.13 34.78 -2.98
CA GLU A 474 37.01 34.63 -3.90
C GLU A 474 36.41 33.22 -3.83
N GLN A 475 37.24 32.17 -3.80
CA GLN A 475 36.79 30.79 -3.61
C GLN A 475 36.07 30.58 -2.27
N VAL A 476 36.61 31.10 -1.18
CA VAL A 476 35.99 31.05 0.17
C VAL A 476 34.66 31.80 0.16
N LYS A 477 34.57 32.96 -0.48
CA LYS A 477 33.32 33.72 -0.61
C LYS A 477 32.26 32.95 -1.39
N THR A 478 32.59 32.35 -2.53
CA THR A 478 31.65 31.51 -3.29
C THR A 478 31.20 30.27 -2.51
N LEU A 479 32.09 29.61 -1.78
CA LEU A 479 31.72 28.46 -0.94
C LEU A 479 30.82 28.88 0.23
N GLN A 480 31.04 30.07 0.79
CA GLN A 480 30.25 30.61 1.89
C GLN A 480 28.85 31.06 1.44
N GLU A 481 28.73 31.64 0.25
CA GLU A 481 27.45 31.94 -0.41
C GLU A 481 26.68 30.66 -0.80
N GLN A 482 27.37 29.62 -1.27
CA GLN A 482 26.74 28.32 -1.55
C GLN A 482 26.26 27.62 -0.28
N LEU A 483 27.03 27.68 0.81
CA LEU A 483 26.65 27.13 2.11
C LEU A 483 25.45 27.85 2.71
N THR A 484 25.42 29.19 2.67
CA THR A 484 24.27 29.96 3.16
C THR A 484 23.01 29.65 2.35
N LYS A 485 23.11 29.58 1.02
CA LYS A 485 21.97 29.23 0.16
C LYS A 485 21.45 27.82 0.41
N ARG A 486 22.34 26.83 0.58
CA ARG A 486 21.94 25.46 0.97
C ARG A 486 21.31 25.41 2.35
N ASN A 487 21.80 26.21 3.30
CA ASN A 487 21.26 26.22 4.65
C ASN A 487 19.84 26.81 4.68
N ASP A 488 19.59 27.86 3.89
CA ASP A 488 18.25 28.44 3.71
C ASP A 488 17.28 27.47 3.01
N GLU A 489 17.75 26.74 2.00
CA GLU A 489 16.95 25.70 1.33
C GLU A 489 16.63 24.53 2.27
N PHE A 490 17.59 24.11 3.08
CA PHE A 490 17.40 23.06 4.08
C PHE A 490 16.43 23.49 5.18
N GLN A 491 16.51 24.75 5.63
CA GLN A 491 15.57 25.30 6.62
C GLN A 491 14.15 25.36 6.06
N LYS A 492 13.96 25.86 4.83
CA LYS A 492 12.65 25.87 4.16
C LYS A 492 12.08 24.46 3.97
N PHE A 493 12.93 23.48 3.67
CA PHE A 493 12.54 22.08 3.56
C PHE A 493 12.08 21.51 4.91
N GLN A 494 12.81 21.78 6.00
CA GLN A 494 12.39 21.39 7.35
C GLN A 494 11.06 22.03 7.75
N ASP A 495 10.88 23.32 7.50
CA ASP A 495 9.65 24.05 7.85
C ASP A 495 8.45 23.50 7.05
N SER A 496 8.64 23.21 5.76
CA SER A 496 7.61 22.60 4.91
C SER A 496 7.24 21.19 5.39
N SER A 497 8.24 20.36 5.71
CA SER A 497 8.00 19.00 6.19
C SER A 497 7.31 18.99 7.56
N THR A 498 7.63 19.96 8.43
CA THR A 498 7.01 20.11 9.75
C THR A 498 5.55 20.54 9.63
N LYS A 499 5.24 21.50 8.76
CA LYS A 499 3.85 21.89 8.45
C LYS A 499 3.04 20.72 7.89
N GLN A 500 3.60 19.99 6.93
CA GLN A 500 2.90 18.86 6.31
C GLN A 500 2.59 17.74 7.31
N SER A 501 3.51 17.49 8.25
CA SER A 501 3.30 16.54 9.35
C SER A 501 2.21 17.02 10.33
N GLN A 502 2.22 18.30 10.69
CA GLN A 502 1.21 18.91 11.55
C GLN A 502 -0.19 18.88 10.92
N ASP A 503 -0.30 19.17 9.63
CA ASP A 503 -1.57 19.13 8.89
C ASP A 503 -2.12 17.70 8.79
N LEU A 504 -1.25 16.71 8.54
CA LEU A 504 -1.63 15.29 8.57
C LEU A 504 -2.14 14.87 9.95
N GLN A 505 -1.45 15.28 11.01
CA GLN A 505 -1.83 14.93 12.38
C GLN A 505 -3.14 15.58 12.79
N LYS A 506 -3.38 16.84 12.38
CA LYS A 506 -4.63 17.54 12.61
C LYS A 506 -5.80 16.90 11.86
N ASN A 507 -5.63 16.58 10.57
CA ASN A 507 -6.65 15.89 9.78
C ASN A 507 -7.02 14.51 10.37
N PHE A 508 -6.03 13.77 10.87
CA PHE A 508 -6.27 12.50 11.53
C PHE A 508 -7.06 12.65 12.83
N GLN A 509 -6.76 13.66 13.65
CA GLN A 509 -7.51 13.98 14.87
C GLN A 509 -8.95 14.40 14.57
N ASP A 510 -9.16 15.24 13.55
CA ASP A 510 -10.48 15.69 13.15
C ASP A 510 -11.34 14.52 12.63
N GLN A 511 -10.76 13.60 11.84
CA GLN A 511 -11.43 12.36 11.43
C GLN A 511 -11.80 11.46 12.60
N GLN A 512 -10.91 11.31 13.59
CA GLN A 512 -11.22 10.52 14.78
C GLN A 512 -12.38 11.14 15.57
N LYS A 513 -12.40 12.48 15.70
CA LYS A 513 -13.46 13.20 16.40
C LYS A 513 -14.81 13.05 15.71
N GLN A 514 -14.86 13.16 14.38
CA GLN A 514 -16.08 12.92 13.59
C GLN A 514 -16.60 11.49 13.77
N ARG A 515 -15.72 10.48 13.72
CA ARG A 515 -16.14 9.08 13.94
C ARG A 515 -16.68 8.83 15.34
N ILE A 516 -16.11 9.48 16.36
CA ILE A 516 -16.62 9.37 17.73
C ILE A 516 -18.02 10.01 17.84
N GLU A 517 -18.24 11.15 17.19
CA GLU A 517 -19.53 11.83 17.17
C GLU A 517 -20.61 11.03 16.41
N GLU A 518 -20.26 10.43 15.27
CA GLU A 518 -21.13 9.50 14.54
C GLU A 518 -21.49 8.27 15.38
N MET A 519 -20.51 7.67 16.07
CA MET A 519 -20.74 6.53 16.95
C MET A 519 -21.69 6.86 18.11
N GLU A 520 -21.57 8.04 18.71
CA GLU A 520 -22.49 8.50 19.75
C GLU A 520 -23.90 8.75 19.21
N ASN A 521 -24.03 9.24 17.97
CA ASN A 521 -25.33 9.39 17.31
C ASN A 521 -25.98 8.03 17.02
N TYR A 522 -25.24 7.07 16.46
CA TYR A 522 -25.75 5.71 16.24
C TYR A 522 -26.16 5.04 17.55
N LYS A 523 -25.40 5.23 18.63
CA LYS A 523 -25.75 4.69 19.94
C LYS A 523 -27.05 5.26 20.48
N LYS A 524 -27.30 6.57 20.30
CA LYS A 524 -28.58 7.21 20.65
C LYS A 524 -29.72 6.67 19.78
N GLU A 525 -29.51 6.52 18.48
CA GLU A 525 -30.52 6.01 17.57
C GLU A 525 -30.90 4.56 17.90
N ILE A 526 -29.92 3.69 18.15
CA ILE A 526 -30.13 2.32 18.62
C ILE A 526 -30.91 2.29 19.93
N ALA A 527 -30.58 3.16 20.89
CA ALA A 527 -31.33 3.24 22.15
C ALA A 527 -32.79 3.65 21.92
N THR A 528 -33.06 4.63 21.05
CA THR A 528 -34.44 5.04 20.73
C THR A 528 -35.23 3.96 19.98
N LEU A 529 -34.60 3.20 19.09
CA LEU A 529 -35.22 2.08 18.40
C LEU A 529 -35.51 0.93 19.36
N HIS A 530 -34.58 0.65 20.27
CA HIS A 530 -34.75 -0.36 21.31
C HIS A 530 -35.93 -0.02 22.23
N ASP A 531 -36.03 1.23 22.69
CA ASP A 531 -37.16 1.68 23.52
C ASP A 531 -38.50 1.61 22.77
N LYS A 532 -38.53 2.01 21.49
CA LYS A 532 -39.74 1.87 20.64
C LYS A 532 -40.14 0.40 20.45
N ASN A 533 -39.18 -0.50 20.28
CA ASN A 533 -39.44 -1.93 20.13
C ASN A 533 -39.98 -2.52 21.44
N ILE A 534 -39.39 -2.16 22.59
CA ILE A 534 -39.91 -2.56 23.90
C ILE A 534 -41.33 -2.04 24.09
N GLN A 535 -41.59 -0.76 23.80
CA GLN A 535 -42.91 -0.17 23.96
C GLN A 535 -43.95 -0.82 23.04
N SER A 536 -43.56 -1.16 21.81
CA SER A 536 -44.43 -1.88 20.86
C SER A 536 -44.75 -3.29 21.36
N ALA A 537 -43.75 -4.03 21.87
CA ALA A 537 -43.95 -5.36 22.45
C ALA A 537 -44.83 -5.32 23.71
N VAL A 538 -44.65 -4.32 24.58
CA VAL A 538 -45.51 -4.11 25.76
C VAL A 538 -46.94 -3.77 25.34
N ASN A 539 -47.13 -2.90 24.35
CA ASN A 539 -48.46 -2.57 23.83
C ASN A 539 -49.15 -3.80 23.21
N GLU A 540 -48.42 -4.60 22.44
CA GLU A 540 -48.93 -5.85 21.86
C GLU A 540 -49.37 -6.83 22.95
N GLN A 541 -48.52 -7.09 23.95
CA GLN A 541 -48.88 -7.95 25.07
C GLN A 541 -50.06 -7.41 25.89
N THR A 542 -50.12 -6.10 26.11
CA THR A 542 -51.23 -5.46 26.84
C THR A 542 -52.54 -5.57 26.05
N ALA A 543 -52.49 -5.44 24.72
CA ALA A 543 -53.63 -5.63 23.84
C ALA A 543 -54.10 -7.11 23.83
N GLN A 544 -53.17 -8.06 23.78
CA GLN A 544 -53.49 -9.49 23.90
C GLN A 544 -54.11 -9.82 25.26
N LEU A 545 -53.56 -9.29 26.36
CA LEU A 545 -54.08 -9.53 27.71
C LEU A 545 -55.48 -8.94 27.89
N SER A 546 -55.73 -7.73 27.37
CA SER A 546 -57.05 -7.08 27.45
C SER A 546 -58.10 -7.79 26.60
N ALA A 547 -57.73 -8.28 25.41
CA ALA A 547 -58.61 -9.11 24.58
C ALA A 547 -58.97 -10.43 25.30
N ASN A 548 -58.00 -11.10 25.92
CA ASN A 548 -58.25 -12.31 26.69
C ASN A 548 -59.14 -12.06 27.90
N LEU A 549 -58.91 -10.95 28.63
CA LEU A 549 -59.75 -10.56 29.77
C LEU A 549 -61.20 -10.29 29.33
N SER A 550 -61.40 -9.62 28.20
CA SER A 550 -62.72 -9.36 27.62
C SER A 550 -63.43 -10.65 27.21
N ASN A 551 -62.71 -11.58 26.59
CA ASN A 551 -63.26 -12.89 26.21
C ASN A 551 -63.68 -13.69 27.44
N SER A 552 -62.84 -13.76 28.48
CA SER A 552 -63.20 -14.42 29.74
C SER A 552 -64.37 -13.74 30.46
N ALA A 553 -64.48 -12.41 30.39
CA ALA A 553 -65.62 -11.68 30.95
C ALA A 553 -66.93 -12.02 30.21
N GLN A 554 -66.90 -12.09 28.88
CA GLN A 554 -68.03 -12.55 28.07
C GLN A 554 -68.42 -14.00 28.42
N GLU A 555 -67.44 -14.89 28.56
CA GLU A 555 -67.67 -16.29 28.90
C GLU A 555 -68.33 -16.43 30.29
N ILE A 556 -67.89 -15.61 31.26
CA ILE A 556 -68.51 -15.53 32.59
C ILE A 556 -69.96 -15.04 32.51
N ASP A 557 -70.24 -14.03 31.69
CA ASP A 557 -71.59 -13.50 31.53
C ASP A 557 -72.51 -14.48 30.78
N GLU A 558 -72.01 -15.20 29.78
CA GLU A 558 -72.71 -16.30 29.14
C GLU A 558 -73.00 -17.45 30.11
N LEU A 559 -72.03 -17.83 30.95
CA LEU A 559 -72.21 -18.84 31.99
C LEU A 559 -73.26 -18.42 33.02
N LYS A 560 -73.27 -17.14 33.44
CA LYS A 560 -74.30 -16.59 34.33
C LYS A 560 -75.68 -16.59 33.66
N LEU A 561 -75.77 -16.25 32.37
CA LEU A 561 -77.02 -16.29 31.61
C LEU A 561 -77.54 -17.72 31.47
N ASN A 562 -76.65 -18.68 31.20
CA ASN A 562 -76.96 -20.11 31.13
C ASN A 562 -77.39 -20.67 32.49
N LEU A 563 -76.78 -20.22 33.59
CA LEU A 563 -77.23 -20.54 34.96
C LEU A 563 -78.62 -19.96 35.26
N LYS A 564 -78.92 -18.74 34.79
CA LYS A 564 -80.23 -18.11 34.96
C LYS A 564 -81.31 -18.76 34.09
N ASN A 565 -80.97 -19.22 32.89
CA ASN A 565 -81.87 -19.95 31.97
C ASN A 565 -82.07 -21.42 32.36
N LYS A 566 -81.12 -22.03 33.07
CA LYS A 566 -81.36 -23.26 33.84
C LYS A 566 -82.13 -22.93 35.11
N GLY A 567 -83.37 -22.47 34.96
CA GLY A 567 -84.36 -22.53 36.01
C GLY A 567 -84.60 -23.99 36.37
N VAL A 568 -83.80 -24.52 37.30
CA VAL A 568 -84.09 -25.81 37.94
C VAL A 568 -85.44 -25.62 38.61
N ASN A 569 -86.46 -26.28 38.08
CA ASN A 569 -87.81 -26.20 38.59
C ASN A 569 -87.85 -27.06 39.88
N TYR A 570 -87.37 -26.47 40.99
CA TYR A 570 -87.23 -27.12 42.29
C TYR A 570 -88.54 -27.79 42.76
N LEU A 571 -89.68 -27.31 42.28
CA LEU A 571 -91.00 -27.90 42.51
C LEU A 571 -91.09 -29.35 42.01
N TYR A 572 -90.54 -29.69 40.83
CA TYR A 572 -90.58 -31.04 40.27
C TYR A 572 -89.67 -32.01 41.02
N ILE A 573 -88.51 -31.55 41.47
CA ILE A 573 -87.55 -32.35 42.25
C ILE A 573 -88.12 -32.63 43.65
N VAL A 574 -88.72 -31.63 44.29
CA VAL A 574 -89.40 -31.80 45.59
C VAL A 574 -90.61 -32.73 45.45
N LEU A 575 -91.43 -32.59 44.40
CA LEU A 575 -92.55 -33.51 44.13
C LEU A 575 -92.09 -34.95 43.92
N ALA A 576 -90.99 -35.17 43.20
CA ALA A 576 -90.44 -36.51 42.96
C ALA A 576 -89.92 -37.15 44.27
N VAL A 577 -89.28 -36.37 45.15
CA VAL A 577 -88.81 -36.86 46.46
C VAL A 577 -89.97 -37.17 47.41
N VAL A 578 -91.01 -36.34 47.42
CA VAL A 578 -92.23 -36.60 48.23
C VAL A 578 -92.98 -37.83 47.73
N MET A 579 -93.11 -38.02 46.41
CA MET A 579 -93.68 -39.23 45.84
C MET A 579 -92.85 -40.48 46.15
N GLY A 580 -91.51 -40.38 46.09
CA GLY A 580 -90.61 -41.46 46.47
C GLY A 580 -90.74 -41.87 47.95
N LEU A 581 -90.88 -40.90 48.85
CA LEU A 581 -91.11 -41.15 50.28
C LEU A 581 -92.49 -41.77 50.55
N LEU A 582 -93.54 -41.36 49.84
CA LEU A 582 -94.88 -41.93 49.97
C LEU A 582 -94.93 -43.39 49.47
N ILE A 583 -94.24 -43.68 48.35
CA ILE A 583 -94.11 -45.05 47.82
C ILE A 583 -93.29 -45.92 48.80
N GLY A 584 -92.20 -45.39 49.35
CA GLY A 584 -91.40 -46.09 50.36
C GLY A 584 -92.18 -46.41 51.64
N LEU A 585 -93.00 -45.48 52.12
CA LEU A 585 -93.86 -45.71 53.29
C LEU A 585 -95.00 -46.70 53.03
N MET A 586 -95.55 -46.74 51.81
CA MET A 586 -96.52 -47.76 51.40
C MET A 586 -95.91 -49.16 51.35
N ILE A 587 -94.70 -49.29 50.81
CA ILE A 587 -93.99 -50.58 50.73
C ILE A 587 -93.59 -51.08 52.14
N ASN A 588 -93.19 -50.18 53.04
CA ASN A 588 -92.83 -50.52 54.42
C ASN A 588 -94.02 -50.90 55.33
N ARG A 589 -95.27 -50.73 54.86
CA ARG A 589 -96.48 -51.22 55.57
C ARG A 589 -97.01 -52.56 55.03
N LEU A 590 -96.46 -53.03 53.91
CA LEU A 590 -96.87 -54.26 53.24
C LEU A 590 -95.86 -55.42 53.42
N PHE A 591 -94.79 -55.19 54.19
CA PHE A 591 -93.79 -56.19 54.57
C PHE A 591 -93.52 -56.15 56.08
#